data_AF-A0A963WD85-F1
#
_entry.id   AF-A0A963WD85-F1
#
_cell.length_a   1.000
_cell.length_b   1.000
_cell.length_c   1.000
_cell.angle_alpha   90.00
_cell.angle_beta   90.00
_cell.angle_gamma   90.00
#
_symmetry.space_group_name_H-M   'P 1'
#
loop_
_entity.id
_entity.type
_entity.pdbx_description
1 polymer ?
#
loop_
_entity_poly.entity_id
_entity_poly.type
_entity_poly.pdbx_seq_one_letter_code
_entity_poly.pdbx_strand_id
1 'polypeptide(L)'
;MNAPQPSRRPTAAVVVQSLLWLWLIGLSVIVALGYLAMRDQTDQDRLDSRLQRLEAQATGLAETIEAIQQRPAVATAADLKDTRQILEARAAQVEKSLNGYAAADDLQALRAEIEQIKTRQTAARAAAPVQARAPSKPAASKAEPPPLPFRVVGAELRAGQRSVSVAPTAGDLTPDQLQVLLPGDAVGPWRLQAVEGNTAVFQAGDQTRRVAIP
;
A
#
# COMPACT_ATOMS: atom_id res chain seq x y z
N MET A 1 51.30 65.69 88.79
CA MET A 1 50.12 65.23 89.56
C MET A 1 48.94 65.09 88.60
N ASN A 2 48.20 63.99 88.73
CA ASN A 2 47.26 63.42 87.77
C ASN A 2 45.82 63.95 87.94
N ALA A 3 45.14 64.21 86.81
CA ALA A 3 43.71 64.02 86.44
C ALA A 3 42.56 64.55 87.36
N PRO A 4 41.32 64.81 86.86
CA PRO A 4 40.65 64.07 85.78
C PRO A 4 39.87 64.85 84.71
N GLN A 5 39.82 64.27 83.51
CA GLN A 5 38.82 64.57 82.48
C GLN A 5 37.46 63.94 82.87
N PRO A 6 36.33 64.62 82.64
CA PRO A 6 35.01 64.05 82.93
C PRO A 6 34.62 63.01 81.87
N SER A 7 34.44 61.78 82.33
CA SER A 7 33.89 60.63 81.61
C SER A 7 32.37 60.77 81.41
N ARG A 8 31.95 61.42 80.32
CA ARG A 8 30.57 61.36 79.79
C ARG A 8 30.57 60.69 78.41
N ARG A 9 30.67 59.36 78.36
CA ARG A 9 30.54 58.56 77.13
C ARG A 9 29.58 57.34 77.15
N PRO A 10 28.94 56.90 78.26
CA PRO A 10 28.11 55.69 78.20
C PRO A 10 26.70 55.90 77.64
N THR A 11 26.02 57.02 77.96
CA THR A 11 24.62 57.22 77.55
C THR A 11 24.48 57.59 76.08
N ALA A 12 25.39 58.41 75.54
CA ALA A 12 25.40 58.76 74.11
C ALA A 12 25.64 57.52 73.24
N ALA A 13 26.50 56.60 73.66
CA ALA A 13 26.75 55.35 72.94
C ALA A 13 25.50 54.44 72.92
N VAL A 14 24.79 54.33 74.04
CA VAL A 14 23.55 53.54 74.13
C VAL A 14 22.44 54.14 73.25
N VAL A 15 22.33 55.47 73.18
CA VAL A 15 21.35 56.16 72.31
C VAL A 15 21.68 55.95 70.84
N VAL A 16 22.95 56.07 70.44
CA VAL A 16 23.38 55.81 69.05
C VAL A 16 23.15 54.33 68.69
N GLN A 17 23.42 53.42 69.62
CA GLN A 17 23.21 51.99 69.41
C GLN A 17 21.72 51.64 69.30
N SER A 18 20.83 52.25 70.09
CA SER A 18 19.38 52.03 69.96
C SER A 18 18.82 52.59 68.66
N LEU A 19 19.31 53.75 68.21
CA LEU A 19 18.99 54.32 66.89
C LEU A 19 19.42 53.40 65.75
N LEU A 20 20.62 52.82 65.84
CA LEU A 20 21.11 51.84 64.86
C LEU A 20 20.20 50.59 64.81
N TRP A 21 19.84 50.05 65.97
CA TRP A 21 18.94 48.89 66.05
C TRP A 21 17.54 49.20 65.51
N LEU A 22 16.98 50.37 65.86
CA LEU A 22 15.68 50.80 65.33
C LEU A 22 15.74 50.96 63.81
N TRP A 23 16.84 51.50 63.28
CA TRP A 23 17.06 51.64 61.85
C TRP A 23 17.16 50.28 61.15
N LEU A 24 17.88 49.31 61.72
CA LEU A 24 17.97 47.95 61.20
C LEU A 24 16.62 47.22 61.20
N ILE A 25 15.81 47.41 62.25
CA ILE A 25 14.45 46.85 62.31
C ILE A 25 13.58 47.48 61.22
N GLY A 26 13.64 48.80 61.05
CA GLY A 26 12.93 49.49 59.96
C GLY A 26 13.32 48.98 58.58
N LEU A 27 14.63 48.83 58.32
CA LEU A 27 15.14 48.28 57.07
C LEU A 27 14.65 46.83 56.83
N SER A 28 14.66 46.01 57.88
CA SER A 28 14.19 44.62 57.83
C SER A 28 12.72 44.52 57.45
N VAL A 29 11.86 45.37 58.05
CA VAL A 29 10.42 45.41 57.73
C VAL A 29 10.20 45.84 56.28
N ILE A 30 10.93 46.84 55.79
CA ILE A 30 10.83 47.29 54.38
C ILE A 30 11.22 46.15 53.42
N VAL A 31 12.32 45.44 53.70
CA VAL A 31 12.75 44.30 52.88
C VAL A 31 11.73 43.15 52.95
N ALA A 32 11.18 42.86 54.13
CA ALA A 32 10.16 41.83 54.28
C ALA A 32 8.87 42.16 53.51
N LEU A 33 8.40 43.41 53.55
CA LEU A 33 7.26 43.88 52.77
C LEU A 33 7.54 43.82 51.27
N GLY A 34 8.74 44.24 50.84
CA GLY A 34 9.17 44.12 49.44
C GLY A 34 9.21 42.67 48.96
N TYR A 35 9.69 41.75 49.81
CA TYR A 35 9.73 40.33 49.49
C TYR A 35 8.32 39.72 49.42
N LEU A 36 7.41 40.09 50.32
CA LEU A 36 6.01 39.65 50.25
C LEU A 36 5.33 40.15 48.98
N ALA A 37 5.50 41.44 48.63
CA ALA A 37 4.93 42.02 47.43
C ALA A 37 5.49 41.37 46.14
N MET A 38 6.80 41.11 46.10
CA MET A 38 7.44 40.44 44.96
C MET A 38 6.97 38.99 44.81
N ARG A 39 6.78 38.29 45.94
CA ARG A 39 6.28 36.92 45.96
C ARG A 39 4.84 36.85 45.45
N ASP A 40 3.99 37.78 45.89
CA ASP A 40 2.59 37.87 45.45
C ASP A 40 2.50 38.14 43.94
N GLN A 41 3.31 39.07 43.41
CA GLN A 41 3.42 39.31 41.97
C GLN A 41 3.85 38.06 41.20
N THR A 42 4.86 37.34 41.71
CA THR A 42 5.36 36.12 41.05
C THR A 42 4.31 35.01 41.05
N ASP A 43 3.56 34.86 42.14
CA ASP A 43 2.47 33.88 42.23
C ASP A 43 1.32 34.25 41.29
N GLN A 44 0.99 35.54 41.16
CA GLN A 44 -0.02 36.04 40.23
C GLN A 44 0.37 35.81 38.76
N ASP A 45 1.59 36.15 38.35
CA ASP A 45 2.10 35.88 36.99
C ASP A 45 2.08 34.38 36.66
N ARG A 46 2.35 33.53 37.66
CA ARG A 46 2.30 32.08 37.51
C ARG A 46 0.87 31.57 37.34
N LEU A 47 -0.11 32.19 37.99
CA LEU A 47 -1.52 31.87 37.79
C LEU A 47 -1.99 32.34 36.41
N ASP A 48 -1.61 33.54 35.98
CA ASP A 48 -1.98 34.08 34.68
C ASP A 48 -1.41 33.24 33.53
N SER A 49 -0.15 32.82 33.62
CA SER A 49 0.44 31.90 32.63
C SER A 49 -0.22 30.52 32.62
N ARG A 50 -0.69 30.02 33.77
CA ARG A 50 -1.49 28.78 33.84
C ARG A 50 -2.87 28.96 33.21
N LEU A 51 -3.53 30.08 33.46
CA LEU A 51 -4.83 30.41 32.86
C LEU A 51 -4.72 30.52 31.34
N GLN A 52 -3.73 31.26 30.83
CA GLN A 52 -3.45 31.36 29.39
C GLN A 52 -3.18 29.99 28.77
N ARG A 53 -2.45 29.11 29.47
CA ARG A 53 -2.20 27.76 28.98
C ARG A 53 -3.46 26.90 28.94
N LEU A 54 -4.32 27.02 29.95
CA LEU A 54 -5.62 26.33 29.98
C LEU A 54 -6.55 26.86 28.89
N GLU A 55 -6.56 28.17 28.66
CA GLU A 55 -7.32 28.80 27.59
C GLU A 55 -6.84 28.31 26.22
N ALA A 56 -5.52 28.31 25.98
CA ALA A 56 -4.94 27.77 24.74
C ALA A 56 -5.21 26.28 24.54
N GLN A 57 -5.27 25.50 25.62
CA GLN A 57 -5.68 24.10 25.56
C GLN A 57 -7.17 23.94 25.25
N ALA A 58 -8.02 24.78 25.85
CA ALA A 58 -9.46 24.77 25.60
C ALA A 58 -9.78 25.19 24.16
N THR A 59 -9.13 26.21 23.62
CA THR A 59 -9.27 26.60 22.21
C THR A 59 -8.74 25.51 21.28
N GLY A 60 -7.58 24.93 21.59
CA GLY A 60 -7.04 23.82 20.81
C GLY A 60 -7.98 22.61 20.79
N LEU A 61 -8.59 22.25 21.93
CA LEU A 61 -9.61 21.20 22.01
C LEU A 61 -10.87 21.55 21.23
N ALA A 62 -11.35 22.80 21.31
CA ALA A 62 -12.50 23.27 20.54
C ALA A 62 -12.24 23.18 19.03
N GLU A 63 -11.06 23.62 18.56
CA GLU A 63 -10.63 23.46 17.17
C GLU A 63 -10.49 21.99 16.77
N THR A 64 -10.01 21.11 17.66
CA THR A 64 -9.93 19.68 17.35
C THR A 64 -11.31 19.05 17.23
N ILE A 65 -12.24 19.41 18.12
CA ILE A 65 -13.63 18.94 18.07
C ILE A 65 -14.31 19.46 16.81
N GLU A 66 -14.08 20.72 16.44
CA GLU A 66 -14.60 21.30 15.21
C GLU A 66 -14.01 20.58 13.99
N ALA A 67 -12.71 20.31 13.97
CA ALA A 67 -12.05 19.55 12.90
C ALA A 67 -12.57 18.10 12.81
N ILE A 68 -12.89 17.46 13.94
CA ILE A 68 -13.49 16.13 14.00
C ILE A 68 -14.95 16.16 13.54
N GLN A 69 -15.71 17.21 13.85
CA GLN A 69 -17.08 17.40 13.35
C GLN A 69 -17.14 17.80 11.86
N GLN A 70 -16.18 18.59 11.39
CA GLN A 70 -16.03 18.94 9.97
C GLN A 70 -15.56 17.74 9.15
N ARG A 71 -14.94 16.73 9.78
CA ARG A 71 -14.78 15.41 9.17
C ARG A 71 -16.18 14.80 9.01
N PRO A 72 -16.64 14.54 7.77
CA PRO A 72 -17.99 14.07 7.55
C PRO A 72 -18.23 12.79 8.35
N ALA A 73 -19.41 12.73 8.96
CA ALA A 73 -19.84 11.67 9.87
C ALA A 73 -19.39 10.29 9.38
N VAL A 74 -18.81 9.51 10.31
CA VAL A 74 -18.52 8.08 10.13
C VAL A 74 -19.63 7.45 9.30
N ALA A 75 -19.28 6.91 8.12
CA ALA A 75 -20.22 6.37 7.13
C ALA A 75 -21.39 5.71 7.86
N THR A 76 -22.57 6.31 7.75
CA THR A 76 -23.68 5.92 8.61
C THR A 76 -24.12 4.52 8.21
N ALA A 77 -24.80 3.81 9.12
CA ALA A 77 -25.34 2.49 8.79
C ALA A 77 -26.31 2.53 7.59
N ALA A 78 -26.87 3.69 7.26
CA ALA A 78 -27.65 3.91 6.04
C ALA A 78 -26.76 3.96 4.79
N ASP A 79 -25.64 4.68 4.82
CA ASP A 79 -24.69 4.75 3.69
C ASP A 79 -24.05 3.38 3.38
N LEU A 80 -23.77 2.59 4.42
CA LEU A 80 -23.28 1.21 4.27
C LEU A 80 -24.33 0.29 3.63
N LYS A 81 -25.61 0.50 3.92
CA LYS A 81 -26.70 -0.25 3.29
C LYS A 81 -26.91 0.16 1.84
N ASP A 82 -26.86 1.46 1.55
CA ASP A 82 -27.00 1.99 0.20
C ASP A 82 -25.85 1.50 -0.71
N THR A 83 -24.61 1.61 -0.24
CA THR A 83 -23.43 1.07 -0.96
C THR A 83 -23.52 -0.44 -1.17
N ARG A 84 -24.01 -1.20 -0.18
CA ARG A 84 -24.26 -2.63 -0.33
C ARG A 84 -25.33 -2.93 -1.39
N GLN A 85 -26.44 -2.20 -1.40
CA GLN A 85 -27.49 -2.37 -2.40
C GLN A 85 -27.00 -2.05 -3.81
N ILE A 86 -26.18 -1.01 -3.96
CA ILE A 86 -25.55 -0.66 -5.24
C ILE A 86 -24.62 -1.77 -5.71
N LEU A 87 -23.82 -2.34 -4.82
CA LEU A 87 -22.92 -3.45 -5.14
C LEU A 87 -23.69 -4.73 -5.51
N GLU A 88 -24.76 -5.06 -4.79
CA GLU A 88 -25.63 -6.20 -5.08
C GLU A 88 -26.34 -6.03 -6.44
N ALA A 89 -26.84 -4.84 -6.75
CA ALA A 89 -27.45 -4.54 -8.06
C ALA A 89 -26.43 -4.65 -9.20
N ARG A 90 -25.20 -4.21 -8.99
CA ARG A 90 -24.10 -4.36 -9.97
C ARG A 90 -23.74 -5.84 -10.17
N ALA A 91 -23.65 -6.61 -9.09
CA ALA A 91 -23.37 -8.04 -9.16
C ALA A 91 -24.45 -8.79 -9.94
N ALA A 92 -25.73 -8.53 -9.65
CA ALA A 92 -26.85 -9.13 -10.37
C ALA A 92 -26.88 -8.75 -11.87
N GLN A 93 -26.51 -7.52 -12.20
CA GLN A 93 -26.41 -7.07 -13.59
C GLN A 93 -25.27 -7.77 -14.34
N VAL A 94 -24.12 -7.95 -13.70
CA VAL A 94 -22.98 -8.69 -14.27
C VAL A 94 -23.36 -10.16 -14.47
N GLU A 95 -23.95 -10.80 -13.47
CA GLU A 95 -24.42 -12.19 -13.57
C GLU A 95 -25.44 -12.36 -14.70
N LYS A 96 -26.39 -11.44 -14.85
CA LYS A 96 -27.36 -11.48 -15.95
C LYS A 96 -26.71 -11.29 -17.32
N SER A 97 -25.72 -10.41 -17.42
CA SER A 97 -24.96 -10.23 -18.67
C SER A 97 -24.14 -11.48 -19.02
N LEU A 98 -23.50 -12.11 -18.04
CA LEU A 98 -22.75 -13.34 -18.22
C LEU A 98 -23.68 -14.49 -18.61
N ASN A 99 -24.83 -14.64 -17.95
CA ASN A 99 -25.81 -15.67 -18.31
C ASN A 99 -26.46 -15.41 -19.69
N GLY A 100 -26.61 -14.14 -20.09
CA GLY A 100 -27.06 -13.75 -21.43
C GLY A 100 -26.06 -14.08 -22.53
N TYR A 101 -24.75 -13.96 -22.25
CA TYR A 101 -23.69 -14.32 -23.18
C TYR A 101 -23.32 -15.82 -23.14
N ALA A 102 -23.52 -16.53 -22.02
CA ALA A 102 -22.82 -17.80 -21.80
C ALA A 102 -23.53 -19.09 -22.28
N ALA A 103 -24.84 -19.15 -22.53
CA ALA A 103 -25.49 -20.47 -22.47
C ALA A 103 -26.16 -21.00 -23.74
N ALA A 104 -26.80 -20.18 -24.56
CA ALA A 104 -27.69 -20.71 -25.60
C ALA A 104 -27.39 -20.14 -26.98
N ASP A 105 -27.36 -18.82 -27.12
CA ASP A 105 -27.28 -18.18 -28.44
C ASP A 105 -25.90 -18.35 -29.09
N ASP A 106 -24.81 -18.15 -28.33
CA ASP A 106 -23.45 -18.33 -28.85
C ASP A 106 -23.14 -19.80 -29.16
N LEU A 107 -23.65 -20.75 -28.36
CA LEU A 107 -23.49 -22.18 -28.63
C LEU A 107 -24.30 -22.65 -29.85
N GLN A 108 -25.50 -22.07 -30.06
CA GLN A 108 -26.29 -22.33 -31.27
C GLN A 108 -25.65 -21.72 -32.51
N ALA A 109 -25.12 -20.50 -32.41
CA ALA A 109 -24.37 -19.84 -33.48
C ALA A 109 -23.13 -20.64 -33.88
N LEU A 110 -22.31 -21.07 -32.90
CA LEU A 110 -21.14 -21.92 -33.16
C LEU A 110 -21.52 -23.26 -33.79
N ARG A 111 -22.61 -23.88 -33.33
CA ARG A 111 -23.10 -25.14 -33.90
C ARG A 111 -23.56 -24.96 -35.35
N ALA A 112 -24.25 -23.85 -35.66
CA ALA A 112 -24.67 -23.53 -37.02
C ALA A 112 -23.47 -23.25 -37.94
N GLU A 113 -22.46 -22.55 -37.45
CA GLU A 113 -21.21 -22.30 -38.19
C GLU A 113 -20.45 -23.59 -38.47
N ILE A 114 -20.34 -24.49 -37.48
CA ILE A 114 -19.67 -25.79 -37.66
C ILE A 114 -20.38 -26.64 -38.72
N GLU A 115 -21.71 -26.69 -38.71
CA GLU A 115 -22.47 -27.41 -39.75
C GLU A 115 -22.32 -26.77 -41.14
N GLN A 116 -22.25 -25.43 -41.23
CA GLN A 116 -21.93 -24.76 -42.49
C GLN A 116 -20.52 -25.09 -42.99
N ILE A 117 -19.52 -25.11 -42.11
CA ILE A 117 -18.14 -25.45 -42.48
C ILE A 117 -18.08 -26.91 -42.95
N LYS A 118 -18.76 -27.82 -42.25
CA LYS A 118 -18.82 -29.25 -42.58
C LYS A 118 -19.53 -29.52 -43.91
N THR A 119 -20.64 -28.82 -44.18
CA THR A 119 -21.35 -28.92 -45.46
C THR A 119 -20.50 -28.36 -46.60
N ARG A 120 -19.83 -27.22 -46.42
CA ARG A 120 -18.88 -26.67 -47.41
C ARG A 120 -17.69 -27.60 -47.65
N GLN A 121 -17.14 -28.22 -46.61
CA GLN A 121 -16.06 -29.19 -46.73
C GLN A 121 -16.50 -30.45 -47.47
N THR A 122 -17.71 -30.95 -47.18
CA THR A 122 -18.28 -32.11 -47.88
C THR A 122 -18.56 -31.79 -49.34
N ALA A 123 -19.10 -30.61 -49.64
CA ALA A 123 -19.35 -30.14 -50.99
C ALA A 123 -18.04 -29.93 -51.78
N ALA A 124 -17.02 -29.34 -51.15
CA ALA A 124 -15.68 -29.18 -51.75
C ALA A 124 -15.00 -30.53 -52.01
N ARG A 125 -15.24 -31.52 -51.13
CA ARG A 125 -14.70 -32.88 -51.29
C ARG A 125 -15.46 -33.70 -52.35
N ALA A 126 -16.76 -33.43 -52.53
CA ALA A 126 -17.57 -34.04 -53.58
C ALA A 126 -17.33 -33.38 -54.97
N ALA A 127 -16.94 -32.10 -55.00
CA ALA A 127 -16.63 -31.37 -56.23
C ALA A 127 -15.17 -31.50 -56.69
N ALA A 128 -14.29 -32.12 -55.89
CA ALA A 128 -12.91 -32.37 -56.29
C ALA A 128 -12.83 -33.55 -57.28
N PRO A 129 -12.29 -33.37 -58.51
CA PRO A 129 -12.04 -34.49 -59.40
C PRO A 129 -11.05 -35.45 -58.74
N VAL A 130 -11.31 -36.75 -58.80
CA VAL A 130 -10.38 -37.79 -58.38
C VAL A 130 -9.21 -37.80 -59.37
N GLN A 131 -8.23 -36.94 -59.13
CA GLN A 131 -6.94 -37.02 -59.77
C GLN A 131 -6.06 -37.89 -58.88
N ALA A 132 -5.79 -39.12 -59.33
CA ALA A 132 -4.89 -40.06 -58.69
C ALA A 132 -3.56 -39.36 -58.42
N ARG A 133 -3.32 -38.97 -57.17
CA ARG A 133 -2.07 -38.33 -56.77
C ARG A 133 -1.05 -39.44 -56.59
N ALA A 134 -0.02 -39.41 -57.44
CA ALA A 134 1.19 -40.20 -57.33
C ALA A 134 1.74 -40.18 -55.89
N PRO A 135 2.41 -41.26 -55.44
CA PRO A 135 2.91 -41.37 -54.07
C PRO A 135 3.83 -40.19 -53.79
N SER A 136 3.37 -39.33 -52.89
CA SER A 136 4.14 -38.17 -52.45
C SER A 136 5.29 -38.70 -51.61
N LYS A 137 6.49 -38.59 -52.17
CA LYS A 137 7.80 -38.77 -51.53
C LYS A 137 7.74 -38.29 -50.07
N PRO A 138 8.14 -39.09 -49.07
CA PRO A 138 8.12 -38.65 -47.68
C PRO A 138 9.02 -37.42 -47.54
N ALA A 139 8.40 -36.27 -47.28
CA ALA A 139 9.14 -35.11 -46.78
C ALA A 139 9.76 -35.55 -45.46
N ALA A 140 11.08 -35.39 -45.37
CA ALA A 140 11.93 -35.87 -44.31
C ALA A 140 11.27 -35.68 -42.94
N SER A 141 11.26 -36.75 -42.14
CA SER A 141 11.06 -36.69 -40.70
C SER A 141 11.97 -35.59 -40.15
N LYS A 142 11.41 -34.41 -39.87
CA LYS A 142 12.12 -33.40 -39.08
C LYS A 142 12.35 -34.09 -37.73
N ALA A 143 13.61 -34.32 -37.42
CA ALA A 143 14.05 -35.00 -36.21
C ALA A 143 13.21 -34.56 -35.02
N GLU A 144 12.76 -35.53 -34.22
CA GLU A 144 12.03 -35.24 -33.00
C GLU A 144 12.82 -34.20 -32.20
N PRO A 145 12.23 -33.00 -31.93
CA PRO A 145 12.95 -31.94 -31.26
C PRO A 145 13.50 -32.45 -29.93
N PRO A 146 14.76 -32.15 -29.58
CA PRO A 146 15.32 -32.56 -28.30
C PRO A 146 14.34 -32.25 -27.16
N PRO A 147 14.15 -33.18 -26.21
CA PRO A 147 13.23 -32.96 -25.09
C PRO A 147 13.60 -31.67 -24.37
N LEU A 148 12.59 -30.87 -24.00
CA LEU A 148 12.84 -29.65 -23.24
C LEU A 148 13.46 -30.04 -21.89
N PRO A 149 14.54 -29.36 -21.46
CA PRO A 149 15.17 -29.64 -20.16
C PRO A 149 14.31 -29.14 -18.98
N PHE A 150 13.22 -28.43 -19.28
CA PHE A 150 12.27 -27.91 -18.33
C PHE A 150 10.84 -28.28 -18.74
N ARG A 151 9.94 -28.28 -17.74
CA ARG A 151 8.49 -28.35 -17.91
C ARG A 151 7.88 -26.98 -17.63
N VAL A 152 6.80 -26.66 -18.34
CA VAL A 152 5.99 -25.48 -18.05
C VAL A 152 5.06 -25.80 -16.87
N VAL A 153 5.07 -24.95 -15.85
CA VAL A 153 4.29 -25.11 -14.62
C VAL A 153 3.00 -24.29 -14.69
N GLY A 154 3.07 -23.10 -15.28
CA GLY A 154 1.92 -22.20 -15.40
C GLY A 154 2.30 -20.91 -16.12
N ALA A 155 1.34 -20.02 -16.30
CA ALA A 155 1.55 -18.68 -16.82
C ALA A 155 0.81 -17.65 -15.98
N GLU A 156 1.34 -16.44 -15.93
CA GLU A 156 0.75 -15.32 -15.21
C GLU A 156 0.69 -14.07 -16.10
N LEU A 157 -0.24 -13.18 -15.80
CA LEU A 157 -0.39 -11.89 -16.46
C LEU A 157 -0.17 -10.80 -15.41
N ARG A 158 0.93 -10.05 -15.53
CA ARG A 158 1.26 -8.94 -14.62
C ARG A 158 1.56 -7.69 -15.42
N ALA A 159 0.93 -6.58 -15.05
CA ALA A 159 1.10 -5.28 -15.72
C ALA A 159 0.91 -5.35 -17.27
N GLY A 160 -0.01 -6.20 -17.73
CA GLY A 160 -0.26 -6.40 -19.17
C GLY A 160 0.75 -7.30 -19.89
N GLN A 161 1.79 -7.78 -19.20
CA GLN A 161 2.79 -8.67 -19.74
C GLN A 161 2.55 -10.11 -19.28
N ARG A 162 2.53 -11.04 -20.23
CA ARG A 162 2.41 -12.48 -19.94
C ARG A 162 3.79 -13.07 -19.67
N SER A 163 3.95 -13.76 -18.56
CA SER A 163 5.14 -14.56 -18.25
C SER A 163 4.78 -16.02 -18.04
N VAL A 164 5.76 -16.91 -18.19
CA VAL A 164 5.63 -18.36 -18.04
C VAL A 164 6.58 -18.82 -16.95
N SER A 165 6.06 -19.60 -16.01
CA SER A 165 6.88 -20.25 -14.98
C SER A 165 7.31 -21.62 -15.47
N VAL A 166 8.62 -21.87 -15.46
CA VAL A 166 9.22 -23.16 -15.82
C VAL A 166 9.96 -23.76 -14.63
N ALA A 167 10.04 -25.08 -14.60
CA ALA A 167 10.83 -25.83 -13.62
C ALA A 167 11.61 -26.94 -14.33
N PRO A 168 12.71 -27.44 -13.76
CA PRO A 168 13.43 -28.58 -14.30
C PRO A 168 12.50 -29.76 -14.60
N THR A 169 12.73 -30.49 -15.69
CA THR A 169 11.90 -31.66 -16.03
C THR A 169 12.05 -32.76 -14.97
N ALA A 170 13.25 -32.95 -14.44
CA ALA A 170 13.55 -33.93 -13.41
C ALA A 170 13.41 -33.35 -11.99
N GLY A 171 12.87 -34.15 -11.08
CA GLY A 171 12.73 -33.80 -9.67
C GLY A 171 11.38 -33.19 -9.29
N ASP A 172 11.12 -33.16 -7.99
CA ASP A 172 9.92 -32.59 -7.39
C ASP A 172 9.89 -31.07 -7.57
N LEU A 173 8.69 -30.50 -7.70
CA LEU A 173 8.52 -29.07 -7.87
C LEU A 173 8.74 -28.36 -6.52
N THR A 174 9.86 -27.66 -6.37
CA THR A 174 10.11 -26.79 -5.21
C THR A 174 10.04 -25.31 -5.62
N PRO A 175 9.55 -24.39 -4.75
CA PRO A 175 9.38 -22.98 -5.10
C PRO A 175 10.67 -22.27 -5.56
N ASP A 176 11.83 -22.69 -5.04
CA ASP A 176 13.16 -22.17 -5.38
C ASP A 176 13.64 -22.56 -6.77
N GLN A 177 13.02 -23.56 -7.41
CA GLN A 177 13.35 -24.02 -8.76
C GLN A 177 12.44 -23.43 -9.84
N LEU A 178 11.41 -22.66 -9.48
CA LEU A 178 10.56 -21.98 -10.46
C LEU A 178 11.27 -20.75 -11.01
N GLN A 179 11.53 -20.75 -12.31
CA GLN A 179 12.02 -19.59 -13.04
C GLN A 179 10.88 -18.96 -13.83
N VAL A 180 10.65 -17.66 -13.63
CA VAL A 180 9.69 -16.87 -14.40
C VAL A 180 10.37 -16.33 -15.65
N LEU A 181 9.77 -16.56 -16.80
CA LEU A 181 10.26 -16.14 -18.12
C LEU A 181 9.30 -15.16 -18.77
N LEU A 182 9.83 -14.05 -19.24
CA LEU A 182 9.13 -13.08 -20.08
C LEU A 182 9.48 -13.33 -21.56
N PRO A 183 8.65 -12.88 -22.51
CA PRO A 183 9.00 -12.91 -23.93
C PRO A 183 10.36 -12.25 -24.16
N GLY A 184 11.31 -13.01 -24.71
CA GLY A 184 12.72 -12.64 -24.88
C GLY A 184 13.69 -13.39 -23.96
N ASP A 185 13.23 -13.90 -22.82
CA ASP A 185 14.07 -14.60 -21.84
C ASP A 185 14.42 -16.02 -22.31
N ALA A 186 15.58 -16.52 -21.87
CA ALA A 186 16.10 -17.82 -22.28
C ALA A 186 16.41 -18.75 -21.11
N VAL A 187 16.17 -20.04 -21.32
CA VAL A 187 16.55 -21.14 -20.44
C VAL A 187 17.34 -22.16 -21.26
N GLY A 188 18.65 -22.19 -21.00
CA GLY A 188 19.58 -22.92 -21.86
C GLY A 188 19.51 -22.40 -23.31
N PRO A 189 19.33 -23.28 -24.31
CA PRO A 189 19.24 -22.85 -25.71
C PRO A 189 17.84 -22.33 -26.11
N TRP A 190 16.84 -22.43 -25.23
CA TRP A 190 15.45 -22.12 -25.56
C TRP A 190 15.07 -20.72 -25.08
N ARG A 191 14.65 -19.87 -26.02
CA ARG A 191 14.11 -18.53 -25.74
C ARG A 191 12.59 -18.52 -25.82
N LEU A 192 11.92 -17.95 -24.83
CA LEU A 192 10.49 -17.70 -24.89
C LEU A 192 10.22 -16.59 -25.92
N GLN A 193 9.50 -16.89 -26.99
CA GLN A 193 9.15 -15.91 -28.01
C GLN A 193 7.83 -15.20 -27.71
N ALA A 194 6.82 -15.97 -27.33
CA ALA A 194 5.48 -15.45 -27.05
C ALA A 194 4.67 -16.42 -26.19
N VAL A 195 3.64 -15.87 -25.55
CA VAL A 195 2.57 -16.63 -24.88
C VAL A 195 1.27 -16.39 -25.65
N GLU A 196 0.86 -17.38 -26.44
CA GLU A 196 -0.31 -17.31 -27.32
C GLU A 196 -1.46 -18.12 -26.72
N GLY A 197 -2.46 -17.43 -26.16
CA GLY A 197 -3.60 -18.09 -25.51
C GLY A 197 -3.13 -18.95 -24.33
N ASN A 198 -3.23 -20.28 -24.47
CA ASN A 198 -2.78 -21.28 -23.49
C ASN A 198 -1.51 -22.03 -23.95
N THR A 199 -0.70 -21.41 -24.80
CA THR A 199 0.51 -22.03 -25.37
C THR A 199 1.71 -21.10 -25.23
N ALA A 200 2.79 -21.62 -24.63
CA ALA A 200 4.09 -20.97 -24.63
C ALA A 200 4.89 -21.40 -25.87
N VAL A 201 5.45 -20.44 -26.59
CA VAL A 201 6.24 -20.67 -27.82
C VAL A 201 7.71 -20.44 -27.50
N PHE A 202 8.51 -21.51 -27.56
CA PHE A 202 9.95 -21.47 -27.34
C PHE A 202 10.70 -21.65 -28.65
N GLN A 203 11.85 -21.00 -28.80
CA GLN A 203 12.72 -21.14 -29.96
C GLN A 203 14.16 -21.45 -29.54
N ALA A 204 14.79 -22.42 -30.21
CA ALA A 204 16.21 -22.72 -30.12
C ALA A 204 16.80 -22.80 -31.53
N GLY A 205 17.49 -21.74 -31.96
CA GLY A 205 17.92 -21.59 -33.36
C GLY A 205 16.72 -21.63 -34.32
N ASP A 206 16.75 -22.54 -35.30
CA ASP A 206 15.66 -22.73 -36.28
C ASP A 206 14.54 -23.67 -35.80
N GLN A 207 14.62 -24.12 -34.54
CA GLN A 207 13.61 -24.99 -33.95
C GLN A 207 12.63 -24.18 -33.12
N THR A 208 11.34 -24.28 -33.45
CA THR A 208 10.25 -23.72 -32.65
C THR A 208 9.49 -24.85 -31.98
N ARG A 209 9.22 -24.69 -30.69
CA ARG A 209 8.46 -25.65 -29.88
C ARG A 209 7.31 -24.95 -29.18
N ARG A 210 6.12 -25.52 -29.34
CA ARG A 210 4.90 -25.05 -28.72
C ARG A 210 4.57 -25.97 -27.54
N VAL A 211 4.40 -25.40 -26.36
CA VAL A 211 4.15 -26.14 -25.12
C VAL A 211 2.83 -25.65 -24.54
N ALA A 212 1.91 -26.57 -24.26
CA ALA A 212 0.68 -26.24 -23.57
C ALA A 212 0.99 -25.80 -22.14
N ILE A 213 0.33 -24.74 -21.69
CA ILE A 213 0.38 -24.32 -20.29
C ILE A 213 -0.66 -25.17 -19.53
N PRO A 214 -0.27 -25.88 -18.45
CA PRO A 214 -1.19 -26.69 -17.65
C PRO A 214 -2.33 -25.90 -17.02
#